data_AF-A0A4V4ML25-F1
#
_entry.id   AF-A0A4V4ML25-F1
#
_cell.length_a   1.000
_cell.length_b   1.000
_cell.length_c   1.000
_cell.angle_alpha   90.00
_cell.angle_beta   90.00
_cell.angle_gamma   90.00
#
_symmetry.space_group_name_H-M   'P 1'
#
loop_
_entity.id
_entity.type
_entity.pdbx_description
1 polymer ?
#
loop_
_entity_poly.entity_id
_entity_poly.type
_entity_poly.pdbx_seq_one_letter_code
_entity_poly.pdbx_strand_id
1 'polypeptide(L)'
;MRYTAILLEKSAAQKLLRDAIREESKSSTERKAFRLSDHDSELHSANAWDGDEHPQDTSLRMLLDAKKPLRSGNKGLYDNLIPSDPSYQTWDATYVAPSHASGSQRPAIYRARNTAEIQALQKVQSMDLDSRTKAHIRNTKKSKTKVRRISNAREGALDYSLTGSLDDVEKTEYTKARPQNIQAWNSHIEDQIQIAQRNGKFSNLPGRGKPLASLNEENAFISRDEQILNRLISRQGAVPPFVEMQMSVERETTSFRNYLREEIVKRALVDLPNYSSDDVVRSYRDQVWEDRNVSYHNILIDRVNSIIKSYNAIAPAFSRRGLLVLETEMKNAREEALPVIINRLRHPRATSKPAKQDKKPSTLIGRIRELFGGVN
;
A
#
# COMPACT_ATOMS: atom_id res chain seq x y z
N MET A 1 -7.76 -76.85 -9.88
CA MET A 1 -8.13 -75.55 -9.29
C MET A 1 -6.94 -74.61 -9.37
N ARG A 2 -7.19 -73.39 -9.87
CA ARG A 2 -6.41 -72.15 -9.69
C ARG A 2 -5.21 -71.89 -10.60
N TYR A 3 -5.58 -71.36 -11.77
CA TYR A 3 -5.12 -70.10 -12.39
C TYR A 3 -3.62 -69.76 -12.33
N THR A 4 -2.99 -70.08 -13.46
CA THR A 4 -1.92 -69.37 -14.17
C THR A 4 -1.58 -67.96 -13.66
N ALA A 5 -0.40 -67.84 -13.04
CA ALA A 5 0.34 -66.58 -12.95
C ALA A 5 0.83 -66.20 -14.35
N ILE A 6 0.01 -65.47 -15.10
CA ILE A 6 0.41 -64.83 -16.35
C ILE A 6 0.71 -63.37 -16.05
N LEU A 7 1.99 -63.04 -16.27
CA LEU A 7 2.51 -61.71 -16.49
C LEU A 7 1.53 -60.85 -17.30
N LEU A 8 0.85 -59.91 -16.63
CA LEU A 8 0.08 -58.86 -17.30
C LEU A 8 0.76 -57.52 -17.06
N GLU A 9 1.42 -57.08 -18.13
CA GLU A 9 1.95 -55.78 -18.49
C GLU A 9 1.81 -54.61 -17.49
N LYS A 10 2.95 -53.97 -17.24
CA LYS A 10 3.06 -52.57 -16.81
C LYS A 10 2.51 -51.65 -17.91
N SER A 11 1.19 -51.63 -18.08
CA SER A 11 0.52 -50.80 -19.07
C SER A 11 0.78 -49.32 -18.79
N ALA A 12 1.09 -48.55 -19.84
CA ALA A 12 1.22 -47.09 -19.76
C ALA A 12 -0.01 -46.42 -19.12
N ALA A 13 -1.19 -47.03 -19.26
CA ALA A 13 -2.43 -46.57 -18.63
C ALA A 13 -2.38 -46.63 -17.09
N GLN A 14 -1.79 -47.68 -16.51
CA GLN A 14 -1.63 -47.78 -15.05
C GLN A 14 -0.65 -46.74 -14.51
N LYS A 15 0.36 -46.35 -15.32
CA LYS A 15 1.29 -45.28 -14.95
C LYS A 15 0.58 -43.92 -14.99
N LEU A 16 -0.22 -43.65 -16.03
CA LEU A 16 -1.02 -42.43 -16.13
C LEU A 16 -2.02 -42.30 -14.98
N LEU A 17 -2.69 -43.38 -14.60
CA LEU A 17 -3.61 -43.40 -13.45
C LEU A 17 -2.88 -43.10 -12.13
N ARG A 18 -1.68 -43.66 -11.92
CA ARG A 18 -0.87 -43.34 -10.74
C ARG A 18 -0.39 -41.89 -10.72
N ASP A 19 0.02 -41.35 -11.86
CA ASP A 19 0.46 -39.96 -11.97
C ASP A 19 -0.70 -38.98 -11.78
N ALA A 20 -1.89 -39.29 -12.31
CA ALA A 20 -3.12 -38.49 -12.10
C ALA A 20 -3.53 -38.43 -10.62
N ILE A 21 -3.52 -39.57 -9.90
CA ILE A 21 -3.82 -39.62 -8.46
C ILE A 21 -2.80 -38.78 -7.66
N ARG A 22 -1.53 -38.79 -8.08
CA ARG A 22 -0.47 -38.00 -7.44
C ARG A 22 -0.67 -36.49 -7.70
N GLU A 23 -1.11 -36.12 -8.89
CA GLU A 23 -1.40 -34.73 -9.25
C GLU A 23 -2.66 -34.19 -8.54
N GLU A 24 -3.67 -35.04 -8.34
CA GLU A 24 -4.85 -34.72 -7.52
C GLU A 24 -4.49 -34.53 -6.04
N SER A 25 -3.58 -35.36 -5.50
CA SER A 25 -3.07 -35.20 -4.13
C SER A 25 -2.22 -33.93 -3.93
N LYS A 26 -1.44 -33.52 -4.95
CA LYS A 26 -0.66 -32.29 -4.91
C LYS A 26 -1.53 -31.04 -5.07
N SER A 27 -2.46 -31.05 -6.02
CA SER A 27 -3.39 -29.93 -6.23
C SER A 27 -4.33 -29.72 -5.03
N SER A 28 -4.72 -30.77 -4.32
CA SER A 28 -5.47 -30.65 -3.07
C SER A 28 -4.63 -30.10 -1.92
N THR A 29 -3.33 -30.43 -1.81
CA THR A 29 -2.42 -29.78 -0.84
C THR A 29 -2.12 -28.32 -1.19
N GLU A 30 -1.97 -27.98 -2.47
CA GLU A 30 -1.73 -26.61 -2.95
C GLU A 30 -2.99 -25.73 -2.81
N ARG A 31 -4.19 -26.28 -3.07
CA ARG A 31 -5.47 -25.61 -2.79
C ARG A 31 -5.70 -25.37 -1.31
N LYS A 32 -5.15 -26.22 -0.44
CA LYS A 32 -5.18 -26.06 1.03
C LYS A 32 -4.17 -25.01 1.50
N ALA A 33 -3.03 -24.88 0.82
CA ALA A 33 -2.01 -23.87 1.10
C ALA A 33 -2.40 -22.45 0.63
N PHE A 34 -3.23 -22.33 -0.42
CA PHE A 34 -3.68 -21.03 -0.95
C PHE A 34 -4.79 -20.34 -0.12
N ARG A 35 -5.33 -20.98 0.93
CA ARG A 35 -6.47 -20.47 1.72
C ARG A 35 -6.16 -20.13 3.18
N LEU A 36 -4.92 -19.79 3.53
CA LEU A 36 -4.61 -19.42 4.92
C LEU A 36 -3.83 -18.10 4.96
N SER A 37 -4.57 -17.00 4.81
CA SER A 37 -4.32 -15.76 5.55
C SER A 37 -4.83 -15.99 6.97
N ASP A 38 -3.93 -16.08 7.95
CA ASP A 38 -4.23 -16.34 9.37
C ASP A 38 -5.12 -15.28 10.06
N HIS A 39 -5.65 -14.31 9.33
CA HIS A 39 -6.63 -13.34 9.85
C HIS A 39 -8.09 -13.68 9.53
N ASP A 40 -8.35 -14.51 8.52
CA ASP A 40 -9.72 -14.87 8.11
C ASP A 40 -10.19 -16.21 8.73
N SER A 41 -9.25 -17.03 9.22
CA SER A 41 -9.51 -18.32 9.86
C SER A 41 -10.17 -18.20 11.24
N GLU A 42 -9.88 -17.13 12.00
CA GLU A 42 -10.49 -16.92 13.33
C GLU A 42 -11.95 -16.46 13.24
N LEU A 43 -12.33 -15.69 12.21
CA LEU A 43 -13.71 -15.24 12.03
C LEU A 43 -14.66 -16.37 11.61
N HIS A 44 -14.14 -17.51 11.14
CA HIS A 44 -14.92 -18.64 10.62
C HIS A 44 -14.63 -19.97 11.32
N SER A 45 -13.96 -19.94 12.48
CA SER A 45 -13.86 -21.09 13.39
C SER A 45 -15.09 -21.24 14.31
N ALA A 46 -16.25 -20.76 13.86
CA ALA A 46 -17.50 -21.08 14.51
C ALA A 46 -17.82 -22.55 14.20
N ASN A 47 -18.02 -23.34 15.25
CA ASN A 47 -18.54 -24.70 15.16
C ASN A 47 -19.68 -24.76 14.13
N ALA A 48 -19.70 -25.81 13.30
CA ALA A 48 -20.78 -25.99 12.34
C ALA A 48 -22.13 -25.93 13.07
N TRP A 49 -23.03 -25.06 12.60
CA TRP A 49 -24.35 -24.81 13.17
C TRP A 49 -25.09 -26.13 13.45
N ASP A 50 -25.40 -26.41 14.71
CA ASP A 50 -26.02 -27.65 15.19
C ASP A 50 -27.53 -27.53 15.43
N GLY A 51 -28.12 -26.35 15.16
CA GLY A 51 -29.54 -26.08 15.31
C GLY A 51 -29.85 -25.09 16.43
N ASP A 52 -28.97 -24.98 17.43
CA ASP A 52 -29.11 -24.05 18.55
C ASP A 52 -27.95 -23.03 18.52
N GLU A 53 -28.26 -21.74 18.70
CA GLU A 53 -27.21 -20.71 18.73
C GLU A 53 -26.38 -20.84 20.02
N HIS A 54 -25.05 -20.86 19.89
CA HIS A 54 -24.17 -20.89 21.05
C HIS A 54 -24.33 -19.59 21.87
N PRO A 55 -24.39 -19.64 23.21
CA PRO A 55 -24.66 -18.47 24.06
C PRO A 55 -23.76 -17.24 23.81
N GLN A 56 -22.52 -17.47 23.38
CA GLN A 56 -21.55 -16.45 23.01
C GLN A 56 -22.03 -15.64 21.80
N ASP A 57 -22.51 -16.31 20.74
CA ASP A 57 -23.05 -15.65 19.55
C ASP A 57 -24.35 -14.91 19.84
N THR A 58 -25.22 -15.50 20.68
CA THR A 58 -26.44 -14.83 21.13
C THR A 58 -26.13 -13.55 21.90
N SER A 59 -25.14 -13.60 22.80
CA SER A 59 -24.70 -12.43 23.57
C SER A 59 -24.05 -11.35 22.69
N LEU A 60 -23.30 -11.75 21.68
CA LEU A 60 -22.62 -10.85 20.75
C LEU A 60 -23.63 -10.13 19.84
N ARG A 61 -24.65 -10.86 19.38
CA ARG A 61 -25.80 -10.29 18.66
C ARG A 61 -26.57 -9.30 19.54
N MET A 62 -26.84 -9.64 20.79
CA MET A 62 -27.50 -8.73 21.74
C MET A 62 -26.70 -7.44 21.98
N LEU A 63 -25.37 -7.55 22.08
CA LEU A 63 -24.48 -6.38 22.27
C LEU A 63 -24.42 -5.49 21.02
N LEU A 64 -24.36 -6.08 19.83
CA LEU A 64 -24.41 -5.34 18.56
C LEU A 64 -25.75 -4.62 18.38
N ASP A 65 -26.86 -5.28 18.73
CA ASP A 65 -28.20 -4.70 18.60
C ASP A 65 -28.45 -3.58 19.65
N ALA A 66 -27.86 -3.71 20.84
CA ALA A 66 -27.88 -2.68 21.88
C ALA A 66 -27.03 -1.44 21.53
N LYS A 67 -25.97 -1.61 20.71
CA LYS A 67 -25.07 -0.53 20.27
C LYS A 67 -25.21 -0.23 18.77
N LYS A 68 -26.44 -0.07 18.29
CA LYS A 68 -26.70 0.45 16.93
C LYS A 68 -26.03 1.83 16.78
N PRO A 69 -25.15 2.04 15.78
CA PRO A 69 -24.51 3.34 15.60
C PRO A 69 -25.59 4.41 15.37
N LEU A 70 -25.44 5.53 16.08
CA LEU A 70 -26.31 6.69 15.94
C LEU A 70 -26.35 7.12 14.47
N ARG A 71 -27.56 7.30 13.94
CA ARG A 71 -27.80 7.70 12.54
C ARG A 71 -27.17 9.07 12.27
N SER A 72 -25.92 9.07 11.82
CA SER A 72 -25.17 10.25 11.41
C SER A 72 -25.87 10.92 10.23
N GLY A 73 -26.13 12.23 10.36
CA GLY A 73 -26.74 13.07 9.31
C GLY A 73 -25.83 13.36 8.11
N ASN A 74 -24.61 12.81 8.09
CA ASN A 74 -23.70 12.88 6.94
C ASN A 74 -23.75 11.56 6.17
N LYS A 75 -24.70 11.47 5.24
CA LYS A 75 -24.72 10.37 4.26
C LYS A 75 -23.58 10.56 3.28
N GLY A 76 -22.59 9.68 3.35
CA GLY A 76 -21.53 9.59 2.34
C GLY A 76 -22.10 9.27 0.95
N LEU A 77 -21.27 9.53 -0.06
CA LEU A 77 -21.58 9.38 -1.50
C LEU A 77 -22.13 8.00 -1.90
N TYR A 78 -21.95 6.98 -1.05
CA TYR A 78 -22.36 5.59 -1.31
C TYR A 78 -23.60 5.13 -0.53
N ASP A 79 -24.12 5.93 0.40
CA ASP A 79 -25.21 5.54 1.32
C ASP A 79 -26.63 5.78 0.79
N ASN A 80 -26.76 6.19 -0.47
CA ASN A 80 -28.06 6.44 -1.12
C ASN A 80 -28.28 5.60 -2.38
N LEU A 81 -27.42 4.62 -2.69
CA LEU A 81 -27.60 3.81 -3.91
C LEU A 81 -28.71 2.77 -3.79
N ILE A 82 -29.11 2.42 -2.56
CA ILE A 82 -30.18 1.43 -2.31
C ILE A 82 -31.19 2.06 -1.35
N PRO A 83 -32.45 2.25 -1.77
CA PRO A 83 -33.55 2.60 -0.88
C PRO A 83 -33.64 1.64 0.30
N SER A 84 -33.82 2.16 1.52
CA SER A 84 -33.89 1.37 2.76
C SER A 84 -35.20 0.57 2.93
N ASP A 85 -35.99 0.41 1.87
CA ASP A 85 -37.27 -0.29 1.92
C ASP A 85 -37.06 -1.81 1.87
N PRO A 86 -37.70 -2.59 2.77
CA PRO A 86 -37.58 -4.06 2.81
C PRO A 86 -38.03 -4.77 1.52
N SER A 87 -38.85 -4.11 0.71
CA SER A 87 -39.39 -4.64 -0.54
C SER A 87 -38.55 -4.30 -1.77
N TYR A 88 -37.48 -3.51 -1.62
CA TYR A 88 -36.64 -3.08 -2.73
C TYR A 88 -35.60 -4.14 -3.05
N GLN A 89 -35.67 -4.72 -4.25
CA GLN A 89 -34.68 -5.69 -4.72
C GLN A 89 -33.59 -4.97 -5.51
N THR A 90 -32.35 -5.46 -5.42
CA THR A 90 -31.16 -4.80 -6.01
C THR A 90 -31.23 -4.65 -7.54
N TRP A 91 -32.08 -5.45 -8.20
CA TRP A 91 -32.32 -5.40 -9.65
C TRP A 91 -33.42 -4.41 -10.08
N ASP A 92 -34.14 -3.78 -9.14
CA ASP A 92 -35.16 -2.76 -9.43
C ASP A 92 -34.57 -1.38 -9.77
N ALA A 93 -33.23 -1.25 -9.80
CA ALA A 93 -32.52 -0.03 -10.14
C ALA A 93 -32.53 0.25 -11.66
N THR A 94 -33.12 1.37 -12.09
CA THR A 94 -33.09 1.81 -13.50
C THR A 94 -32.01 2.85 -13.76
N TYR A 95 -31.37 2.81 -14.94
CA TYR A 95 -30.34 3.77 -15.36
C TYR A 95 -30.85 5.22 -15.43
N VAL A 96 -30.09 6.18 -14.86
CA VAL A 96 -30.35 7.63 -14.93
C VAL A 96 -29.04 8.37 -15.19
N ALA A 97 -28.98 9.11 -16.31
CA ALA A 97 -27.81 9.90 -16.67
C ALA A 97 -27.55 11.03 -15.65
N PRO A 98 -26.29 11.28 -15.24
CA PRO A 98 -25.92 12.50 -14.52
C PRO A 98 -26.30 13.75 -15.30
N SER A 99 -26.74 14.80 -14.61
CA SER A 99 -27.21 16.04 -15.25
C SER A 99 -26.15 16.77 -16.09
N HIS A 100 -24.87 16.50 -15.87
CA HIS A 100 -23.75 17.05 -16.64
C HIS A 100 -23.30 16.17 -17.81
N ALA A 101 -23.78 14.93 -17.91
CA ALA A 101 -23.35 13.94 -18.90
C ALA A 101 -24.31 13.83 -20.11
N SER A 102 -25.17 14.83 -20.31
CA SER A 102 -26.28 14.74 -21.28
C SER A 102 -25.85 14.60 -22.75
N GLY A 103 -24.54 14.69 -23.07
CA GLY A 103 -23.98 14.52 -24.41
C GLY A 103 -23.01 13.34 -24.58
N SER A 104 -22.67 12.58 -23.54
CA SER A 104 -21.80 11.41 -23.68
C SER A 104 -22.62 10.14 -23.88
N GLN A 105 -22.34 9.39 -24.94
CA GLN A 105 -23.06 8.15 -25.29
C GLN A 105 -22.72 6.96 -24.37
N ARG A 106 -22.11 7.22 -23.20
CA ARG A 106 -21.69 6.18 -22.25
C ARG A 106 -22.25 6.46 -20.86
N PRO A 107 -22.90 5.47 -20.25
CA PRO A 107 -23.45 5.62 -18.91
C PRO A 107 -22.36 5.58 -17.84
N ALA A 108 -22.32 6.61 -16.99
CA ALA A 108 -21.56 6.61 -15.75
C ALA A 108 -22.53 6.83 -14.58
N ILE A 109 -22.54 5.88 -13.63
CA ILE A 109 -23.20 5.90 -12.32
C ILE A 109 -24.63 5.31 -12.29
N TYR A 110 -24.81 4.28 -11.46
CA TYR A 110 -26.10 3.70 -11.08
C TYR A 110 -26.79 4.60 -10.05
N ARG A 111 -28.01 5.05 -10.33
CA ARG A 111 -28.90 5.64 -9.32
C ARG A 111 -30.21 4.87 -9.30
N ALA A 112 -30.58 4.32 -8.13
CA ALA A 112 -31.91 3.75 -7.95
C ALA A 112 -32.97 4.85 -8.16
N ARG A 113 -33.90 4.65 -9.11
CA ARG A 113 -35.16 5.40 -9.08
C ARG A 113 -35.97 4.83 -7.92
N ASN A 114 -36.41 5.68 -6.98
CA ASN A 114 -37.39 5.29 -5.98
C ASN A 114 -38.72 4.95 -6.68
N THR A 115 -38.88 3.71 -7.11
CA THR A 115 -40.12 3.18 -7.71
C THR A 115 -41.29 3.36 -6.74
N ALA A 116 -41.06 3.17 -5.44
CA ALA A 116 -42.02 3.44 -4.37
C ALA A 116 -42.45 4.92 -4.31
N GLU A 117 -41.55 5.88 -4.54
CA GLU A 117 -41.90 7.30 -4.58
C GLU A 117 -42.75 7.62 -5.81
N ILE A 118 -42.47 6.99 -6.95
CA ILE A 118 -43.25 7.12 -8.19
C ILE A 118 -44.65 6.52 -8.02
N GLN A 119 -44.74 5.33 -7.44
CA GLN A 119 -46.00 4.64 -7.14
C GLN A 119 -46.82 5.41 -6.09
N ALA A 120 -46.17 5.92 -5.04
CA ALA A 120 -46.82 6.78 -4.04
C ALA A 120 -47.31 8.10 -4.66
N LEU A 121 -46.54 8.70 -5.57
CA LEU A 121 -46.97 9.89 -6.30
C LEU A 121 -48.14 9.61 -7.25
N GLN A 122 -48.16 8.45 -7.91
CA GLN A 122 -49.30 7.99 -8.73
C GLN A 122 -50.54 7.76 -7.85
N LYS A 123 -50.38 7.12 -6.69
CA LYS A 123 -51.45 6.87 -5.72
C LYS A 123 -52.00 8.17 -5.13
N VAL A 124 -51.15 9.15 -4.82
CA VAL A 124 -51.56 10.48 -4.36
C VAL A 124 -52.24 11.28 -5.48
N GLN A 125 -51.88 11.05 -6.75
CA GLN A 125 -52.56 11.66 -7.90
C GLN A 125 -53.94 11.07 -8.16
N SER A 126 -54.13 9.78 -7.89
CA SER A 126 -55.41 9.08 -8.05
C SER A 126 -56.35 9.23 -6.85
N MET A 127 -55.93 9.90 -5.77
CA MET A 127 -56.75 10.13 -4.57
C MET A 127 -57.42 11.50 -4.63
N ASP A 128 -58.74 11.55 -4.42
CA ASP A 128 -59.47 12.80 -4.20
C ASP A 128 -59.24 13.29 -2.76
N LEU A 129 -58.36 14.29 -2.65
CA LEU A 129 -57.90 14.86 -1.38
C LEU A 129 -58.48 16.26 -1.17
N ASP A 130 -58.78 16.60 0.09
CA ASP A 130 -59.32 17.90 0.48
C ASP A 130 -58.38 19.08 0.10
N SER A 131 -58.95 20.23 -0.24
CA SER A 131 -58.26 21.41 -0.79
C SER A 131 -57.05 21.86 0.05
N ARG A 132 -57.19 21.80 1.39
CA ARG A 132 -56.14 22.16 2.36
C ARG A 132 -54.96 21.19 2.33
N THR A 133 -55.24 19.89 2.20
CA THR A 133 -54.20 18.86 2.11
C THR A 133 -53.44 18.94 0.78
N LYS A 134 -54.15 19.23 -0.31
CA LYS A 134 -53.57 19.48 -1.65
C LYS A 134 -52.64 20.70 -1.64
N ALA A 135 -52.99 21.75 -0.91
CA ALA A 135 -52.13 22.92 -0.74
C ALA A 135 -50.85 22.59 0.07
N HIS A 136 -50.97 21.81 1.14
CA HIS A 136 -49.82 21.38 1.95
C HIS A 136 -48.84 20.49 1.16
N ILE A 137 -49.35 19.53 0.38
CA ILE A 137 -48.54 18.68 -0.52
C ILE A 137 -47.82 19.54 -1.57
N ARG A 138 -48.49 20.57 -2.11
CA ARG A 138 -47.87 21.49 -3.07
C ARG A 138 -46.73 22.31 -2.45
N ASN A 139 -46.92 22.81 -1.23
CA ASN A 139 -45.91 23.60 -0.52
C ASN A 139 -44.70 22.76 -0.12
N THR A 140 -44.92 21.54 0.37
CA THR A 140 -43.83 20.59 0.68
C THR A 140 -43.07 20.18 -0.58
N LYS A 141 -43.76 19.97 -1.71
CA LYS A 141 -43.12 19.72 -3.02
C LYS A 141 -42.26 20.90 -3.48
N LYS A 142 -42.75 22.14 -3.37
CA LYS A 142 -41.99 23.36 -3.69
C LYS A 142 -40.74 23.54 -2.82
N SER A 143 -40.84 23.20 -1.53
CA SER A 143 -39.70 23.25 -0.61
C SER A 143 -38.64 22.20 -0.99
N LYS A 144 -39.06 20.95 -1.22
CA LYS A 144 -38.16 19.85 -1.64
C LYS A 144 -37.46 20.12 -2.97
N THR A 145 -38.14 20.70 -3.96
CA THR A 145 -37.51 21.06 -5.24
C THR A 145 -36.48 22.18 -5.09
N LYS A 146 -36.76 23.18 -4.24
CA LYS A 146 -35.81 24.25 -3.92
C LYS A 146 -34.53 23.70 -3.26
N VAL A 147 -34.67 22.79 -2.30
CA VAL A 147 -33.54 22.10 -1.64
C VAL A 147 -32.73 21.28 -2.65
N ARG A 148 -33.38 20.50 -3.52
CA ARG A 148 -32.72 19.76 -4.60
C ARG A 148 -31.92 20.65 -5.55
N ARG A 149 -32.47 21.80 -5.95
CA ARG A 149 -31.76 22.77 -6.81
C ARG A 149 -30.48 23.30 -6.15
N ILE A 150 -30.55 23.60 -4.86
CA ILE A 150 -29.39 24.08 -4.09
C ILE A 150 -28.34 22.98 -3.95
N SER A 151 -28.75 21.73 -3.68
CA SER A 151 -27.84 20.58 -3.63
C SER A 151 -27.11 20.37 -4.95
N ASN A 152 -27.85 20.35 -6.07
CA ASN A 152 -27.26 20.16 -7.40
C ASN A 152 -26.32 21.31 -7.78
N ALA A 153 -26.66 22.56 -7.44
CA ALA A 153 -25.80 23.71 -7.69
C ALA A 153 -24.50 23.65 -6.85
N ARG A 154 -24.60 23.21 -5.60
CA ARG A 154 -23.44 23.04 -4.70
C ARG A 154 -22.54 21.90 -5.16
N GLU A 155 -23.12 20.78 -5.57
CA GLU A 155 -22.40 19.65 -6.17
C GLU A 155 -21.71 20.07 -7.48
N GLY A 156 -22.41 20.78 -8.37
CA GLY A 156 -21.83 21.29 -9.61
C GLY A 156 -20.66 22.27 -9.37
N ALA A 157 -20.79 23.17 -8.39
CA ALA A 157 -19.70 24.08 -8.04
C ALA A 157 -18.50 23.35 -7.41
N LEU A 158 -18.74 22.31 -6.61
CA LEU A 158 -17.67 21.47 -6.08
C LEU A 158 -16.96 20.71 -7.20
N ASP A 159 -17.70 20.16 -8.17
CA ASP A 159 -17.14 19.48 -9.33
C ASP A 159 -16.24 20.42 -10.12
N TYR A 160 -16.71 21.63 -10.47
CA TYR A 160 -15.89 22.65 -11.12
C TYR A 160 -14.67 23.08 -10.29
N SER A 161 -14.76 23.11 -8.96
CA SER A 161 -13.62 23.44 -8.10
C SER A 161 -12.60 22.31 -8.01
N LEU A 162 -13.07 21.06 -8.11
CA LEU A 162 -12.24 19.86 -8.04
C LEU A 162 -11.60 19.55 -9.40
N THR A 163 -12.31 19.80 -10.51
CA THR A 163 -11.89 19.50 -11.88
C THR A 163 -11.25 20.69 -12.59
N GLY A 164 -11.61 21.94 -12.22
CA GLY A 164 -11.11 23.17 -12.85
C GLY A 164 -9.62 23.47 -12.62
N SER A 165 -8.93 22.69 -11.78
CA SER A 165 -7.47 22.78 -11.59
C SER A 165 -6.70 21.60 -12.21
N LEU A 166 -7.39 20.55 -12.69
CA LEU A 166 -6.77 19.35 -13.28
C LEU A 166 -7.00 19.24 -14.80
N ASP A 167 -8.08 19.85 -15.32
CA ASP A 167 -8.48 19.68 -16.72
C ASP A 167 -7.53 20.33 -17.74
N ASP A 168 -6.80 21.39 -17.40
CA ASP A 168 -5.84 22.01 -18.33
C ASP A 168 -4.53 21.20 -18.48
N VAL A 169 -4.27 20.25 -17.58
CA VAL A 169 -3.04 19.41 -17.63
C VAL A 169 -3.37 17.97 -18.06
N GLU A 170 -4.53 17.40 -17.70
CA GLU A 170 -4.84 15.98 -18.02
C GLU A 170 -5.70 15.75 -19.28
N LYS A 171 -6.51 16.71 -19.76
CA LYS A 171 -7.39 16.46 -20.93
C LYS A 171 -6.67 16.41 -22.29
N THR A 172 -5.42 16.88 -22.36
CA THR A 172 -4.65 16.81 -23.62
C THR A 172 -4.05 15.42 -23.91
N GLU A 173 -3.95 14.54 -22.90
CA GLU A 173 -3.30 13.24 -23.07
C GLU A 173 -4.27 12.05 -23.23
N TYR A 174 -5.51 12.12 -22.72
CA TYR A 174 -6.44 10.97 -22.74
C TYR A 174 -7.58 11.03 -23.76
N THR A 175 -7.73 12.12 -24.54
CA THR A 175 -8.82 12.26 -25.53
C THR A 175 -8.38 12.21 -27.00
N LYS A 176 -7.08 12.09 -27.28
CA LYS A 176 -6.62 11.91 -28.67
C LYS A 176 -6.90 10.48 -29.12
N ALA A 177 -7.82 10.35 -30.09
CA ALA A 177 -8.12 9.08 -30.73
C ALA A 177 -6.82 8.45 -31.26
N ARG A 178 -6.58 7.17 -30.93
CA ARG A 178 -5.40 6.44 -31.42
C ARG A 178 -5.40 6.44 -32.95
N PRO A 179 -4.30 6.86 -33.61
CA PRO A 179 -4.25 6.92 -35.07
C PRO A 179 -4.46 5.52 -35.67
N GLN A 180 -5.38 5.42 -36.62
CA GLN A 180 -5.79 4.14 -37.22
C GLN A 180 -4.96 3.76 -38.46
N ASN A 181 -4.20 4.69 -39.02
CA ASN A 181 -3.42 4.51 -40.25
C ASN A 181 -1.94 4.88 -40.02
N ILE A 182 -1.01 4.23 -40.72
CA ILE A 182 0.45 4.50 -40.68
C ILE A 182 0.77 5.97 -40.99
N GLN A 183 0.07 6.60 -41.93
CA GLN A 183 0.24 8.03 -42.21
C GLN A 183 -0.14 8.91 -41.01
N ALA A 184 -1.21 8.53 -40.29
CA ALA A 184 -1.64 9.22 -39.07
C ALA A 184 -0.69 8.92 -37.88
N TRP A 185 -0.03 7.76 -37.87
CA TRP A 185 1.07 7.49 -36.93
C TRP A 185 2.27 8.38 -37.21
N ASN A 186 2.65 8.55 -38.47
CA ASN A 186 3.77 9.41 -38.85
C ASN A 186 3.50 10.88 -38.48
N SER A 187 2.29 11.40 -38.74
CA SER A 187 1.93 12.77 -38.32
C SER A 187 1.90 12.92 -36.81
N HIS A 188 1.38 11.92 -36.09
CA HIS A 188 1.37 11.94 -34.62
C HIS A 188 2.78 11.86 -34.03
N ILE A 189 3.67 11.05 -34.62
CA ILE A 189 5.08 10.96 -34.22
C ILE A 189 5.78 12.30 -34.47
N GLU A 190 5.56 12.92 -35.63
CA GLU A 190 6.14 14.22 -35.98
C GLU A 190 5.68 15.33 -35.02
N ASP A 191 4.37 15.41 -34.72
CA ASP A 191 3.82 16.34 -33.74
C ASP A 191 4.46 16.15 -32.36
N GLN A 192 4.64 14.90 -31.93
CA GLN A 192 5.29 14.58 -30.65
C GLN A 192 6.77 14.95 -30.63
N ILE A 193 7.49 14.73 -31.74
CA ILE A 193 8.89 15.15 -31.89
C ILE A 193 8.98 16.68 -31.81
N GLN A 194 8.11 17.42 -32.49
CA GLN A 194 8.08 18.88 -32.46
C GLN A 194 7.75 19.42 -31.06
N ILE A 195 6.77 18.83 -30.36
CA ILE A 195 6.45 19.18 -28.97
C ILE A 195 7.67 18.91 -28.07
N ALA A 196 8.34 17.77 -28.23
CA ALA A 196 9.52 17.43 -27.44
C ALA A 196 10.73 18.34 -27.74
N GLN A 197 10.90 18.78 -29.00
CA GLN A 197 11.89 19.78 -29.40
C GLN A 197 11.59 21.15 -28.78
N ARG A 198 10.34 21.62 -28.88
CA ARG A 198 9.91 22.89 -28.27
C ARG A 198 10.08 22.88 -26.75
N ASN A 199 9.82 21.75 -26.12
CA ASN A 199 10.01 21.55 -24.68
C ASN A 199 11.48 21.36 -24.29
N GLY A 200 12.43 21.41 -25.24
CA GLY A 200 13.86 21.25 -24.97
C GLY A 200 14.26 19.85 -24.47
N LYS A 201 13.41 18.82 -24.64
CA LYS A 201 13.72 17.46 -24.13
C LYS A 201 14.94 16.83 -24.82
N PHE A 202 15.30 17.32 -26.01
CA PHE A 202 16.47 16.84 -26.77
C PHE A 202 17.79 17.54 -26.40
N SER A 203 17.75 18.68 -25.68
CA SER A 203 18.98 19.42 -25.34
C SER A 203 19.76 18.78 -24.20
N ASN A 204 19.08 18.13 -23.24
CA ASN A 204 19.70 17.44 -22.10
C ASN A 204 19.28 15.96 -22.01
N LEU A 205 19.59 15.19 -23.06
CA LEU A 205 19.40 13.74 -23.01
C LEU A 205 20.51 13.10 -22.14
N PRO A 206 20.17 12.31 -21.11
CA PRO A 206 21.17 11.59 -20.35
C PRO A 206 21.93 10.64 -21.28
N GLY A 207 23.26 10.76 -21.32
CA GLY A 207 24.11 9.91 -22.15
C GLY A 207 24.36 10.38 -23.58
N ARG A 208 23.99 11.62 -23.96
CA ARG A 208 24.32 12.17 -25.28
C ARG A 208 25.85 12.19 -25.49
N GLY A 209 26.31 11.54 -26.57
CA GLY A 209 27.73 11.45 -26.92
C GLY A 209 28.55 10.46 -26.06
N LYS A 210 27.95 9.84 -25.04
CA LYS A 210 28.57 8.72 -24.32
C LYS A 210 28.21 7.43 -25.06
N PRO A 211 29.12 6.44 -25.14
CA PRO A 211 28.73 5.11 -25.59
C PRO A 211 27.53 4.64 -24.76
N LEU A 212 26.61 3.90 -25.37
CA LEU A 212 25.49 3.28 -24.65
C LEU A 212 26.07 2.61 -23.40
N ALA A 213 25.48 2.89 -22.23
CA ALA A 213 25.89 2.22 -20.99
C ALA A 213 25.96 0.73 -21.31
N SER A 214 27.16 0.15 -21.21
CA SER A 214 27.37 -1.23 -21.63
C SER A 214 26.36 -2.06 -20.86
N LEU A 215 25.55 -2.83 -21.58
CA LEU A 215 24.59 -3.72 -20.96
C LEU A 215 25.26 -4.77 -20.04
N ASN A 216 26.59 -4.82 -20.06
CA ASN A 216 27.49 -5.54 -19.18
C ASN A 216 27.69 -4.72 -17.90
N GLU A 217 26.67 -4.67 -17.04
CA GLU A 217 26.86 -4.23 -15.66
C GLU A 217 27.60 -5.34 -14.91
N GLU A 218 28.91 -5.14 -14.83
CA GLU A 218 29.82 -5.53 -13.75
C GLU A 218 30.17 -7.01 -13.54
N ASN A 219 29.46 -7.97 -14.13
CA ASN A 219 29.77 -9.38 -13.92
C ASN A 219 29.87 -10.21 -15.21
N ALA A 220 31.10 -10.53 -15.62
CA ALA A 220 31.41 -11.33 -16.80
C ALA A 220 30.91 -12.78 -16.71
N PHE A 221 30.54 -13.24 -15.52
CA PHE A 221 30.08 -14.60 -15.26
C PHE A 221 28.56 -14.78 -15.35
N ILE A 222 27.79 -13.70 -15.54
CA ILE A 222 26.33 -13.79 -15.66
C ILE A 222 25.98 -13.81 -17.15
N SER A 223 25.24 -14.84 -17.56
CA SER A 223 24.81 -14.99 -18.95
C SER A 223 23.86 -13.86 -19.38
N ARG A 224 23.76 -13.63 -20.68
CA ARG A 224 22.91 -12.56 -21.24
C ARG A 224 21.45 -12.68 -20.80
N ASP A 225 20.95 -13.90 -20.75
CA ASP A 225 19.57 -14.22 -20.40
C ASP A 225 19.31 -13.97 -18.91
N GLU A 226 20.24 -14.36 -18.04
CA GLU A 226 20.18 -14.08 -16.60
C GLU A 226 20.25 -12.59 -16.29
N GLN A 227 21.01 -11.81 -17.06
CA GLN A 227 21.02 -10.34 -16.92
C GLN A 227 19.66 -9.73 -17.27
N ILE A 228 19.04 -10.18 -18.37
CA ILE A 228 17.72 -9.72 -18.78
C ILE A 228 16.68 -10.12 -17.73
N LEU A 229 16.76 -11.36 -17.25
CA LEU A 229 15.89 -11.89 -16.21
C LEU A 229 16.05 -11.11 -14.90
N ASN A 230 17.26 -10.91 -14.40
CA ASN A 230 17.54 -10.14 -13.17
C ASN A 230 17.06 -8.68 -13.29
N ARG A 231 17.16 -8.07 -14.48
CA ARG A 231 16.64 -6.72 -14.73
C ARG A 231 15.12 -6.70 -14.79
N LEU A 232 14.51 -7.72 -15.38
CA LEU A 232 13.05 -7.84 -15.46
C LEU A 232 12.46 -8.03 -14.06
N ILE A 233 13.06 -8.92 -13.27
CA ILE A 233 12.78 -9.17 -11.85
C ILE A 233 12.92 -7.87 -11.05
N SER A 234 14.05 -7.17 -11.20
CA SER A 234 14.28 -5.88 -10.54
C SER A 234 13.29 -4.78 -10.99
N ARG A 235 12.93 -4.71 -12.28
CA ARG A 235 11.95 -3.74 -12.81
C ARG A 235 10.52 -4.03 -12.35
N GLN A 236 10.19 -5.30 -12.14
CA GLN A 236 8.89 -5.73 -11.64
C GLN A 236 8.82 -5.68 -10.10
N GLY A 237 9.93 -5.36 -9.42
CA GLY A 237 10.02 -5.35 -7.97
C GLY A 237 9.90 -6.73 -7.34
N ALA A 238 10.09 -7.80 -8.11
CA ALA A 238 9.94 -9.18 -7.64
C ALA A 238 11.24 -9.64 -6.96
N VAL A 239 11.47 -9.27 -5.72
CA VAL A 239 12.67 -9.70 -4.99
C VAL A 239 12.47 -11.12 -4.47
N PRO A 240 13.46 -12.03 -4.57
CA PRO A 240 13.34 -13.36 -3.98
C PRO A 240 12.98 -13.27 -2.49
N PRO A 241 12.08 -14.13 -1.95
CA PRO A 241 11.58 -13.98 -0.57
C PRO A 241 12.68 -13.92 0.51
N PHE A 242 13.77 -14.66 0.33
CA PHE A 242 14.88 -14.63 1.27
C PHE A 242 15.65 -13.30 1.23
N VAL A 243 15.71 -12.62 0.08
CA VAL A 243 16.38 -11.32 -0.06
C VAL A 243 15.56 -10.22 0.61
N GLU A 244 14.22 -10.28 0.53
CA GLU A 244 13.35 -9.38 1.31
C GLU A 244 13.58 -9.56 2.82
N MET A 245 13.63 -10.81 3.27
CA MET A 245 13.91 -11.12 4.67
C MET A 245 15.34 -10.73 5.07
N GLN A 246 16.31 -10.82 4.15
CA GLN A 246 17.68 -10.36 4.38
C GLN A 246 17.72 -8.87 4.69
N MET A 247 16.98 -8.05 3.94
CA MET A 247 16.88 -6.61 4.20
C MET A 247 16.27 -6.34 5.58
N SER A 248 15.28 -7.14 5.99
CA SER A 248 14.69 -7.06 7.33
C SER A 248 15.72 -7.38 8.43
N VAL A 249 16.49 -8.48 8.28
CA VAL A 249 17.58 -8.83 9.20
C VAL A 249 18.60 -7.70 9.27
N GLU A 250 19.05 -7.16 8.14
CA GLU A 250 20.02 -6.05 8.09
C GLU A 250 19.49 -4.80 8.78
N ARG A 251 18.23 -4.46 8.56
CA ARG A 251 17.60 -3.31 9.21
C ARG A 251 17.55 -3.46 10.72
N GLU A 252 17.12 -4.61 11.23
CA GLU A 252 16.96 -4.86 12.67
C GLU A 252 18.30 -5.05 13.39
N THR A 253 19.28 -5.69 12.73
CA THR A 253 20.66 -5.76 13.27
C THR A 253 21.30 -4.38 13.32
N THR A 254 21.10 -3.55 12.29
CA THR A 254 21.63 -2.18 12.26
C THR A 254 20.95 -1.28 13.28
N SER A 255 19.62 -1.37 13.44
CA SER A 255 18.88 -0.59 14.44
C SER A 255 19.33 -0.94 15.86
N PHE A 256 19.51 -2.23 16.16
CA PHE A 256 19.99 -2.72 17.45
C PHE A 256 21.42 -2.24 17.76
N ARG A 257 22.35 -2.37 16.82
CA ARG A 257 23.73 -1.89 16.99
C ARG A 257 23.79 -0.38 17.15
N ASN A 258 23.00 0.35 16.38
CA ASN A 258 22.90 1.81 16.51
C ASN A 258 22.37 2.22 17.87
N TYR A 259 21.34 1.54 18.38
CA TYR A 259 20.81 1.77 19.71
C TYR A 259 21.87 1.57 20.79
N LEU A 260 22.57 0.41 20.80
CA LEU A 260 23.62 0.14 21.80
C LEU A 260 24.72 1.21 21.74
N ARG A 261 25.18 1.56 20.54
CA ARG A 261 26.21 2.57 20.34
C ARG A 261 25.76 3.93 20.86
N GLU A 262 24.54 4.36 20.55
CA GLU A 262 24.00 5.64 21.00
C GLU A 262 23.89 5.71 22.53
N GLU A 263 23.41 4.66 23.18
CA GLU A 263 23.29 4.62 24.64
C GLU A 263 24.66 4.66 25.32
N ILE A 264 25.63 3.87 24.84
CA ILE A 264 27.01 3.90 25.35
C ILE A 264 27.62 5.29 25.18
N VAL A 265 27.46 5.90 23.99
CA VAL A 265 28.00 7.24 23.73
C VAL A 265 27.36 8.29 24.63
N LYS A 266 26.02 8.28 24.79
CA LYS A 266 25.33 9.22 25.68
C LYS A 266 25.83 9.08 27.11
N ARG A 267 25.96 7.84 27.60
CA ARG A 267 26.39 7.58 28.97
C ARG A 267 27.83 7.99 29.22
N ALA A 268 28.72 7.62 28.30
CA ALA A 268 30.13 8.01 28.34
C ALA A 268 30.32 9.53 28.40
N LEU A 269 29.53 10.29 27.63
CA LEU A 269 29.62 11.77 27.64
C LEU A 269 29.09 12.42 28.93
N VAL A 270 28.21 11.73 29.68
CA VAL A 270 27.70 12.23 30.96
C VAL A 270 28.71 11.95 32.08
N ASP A 271 29.30 10.75 32.08
CA ASP A 271 30.15 10.30 33.17
C ASP A 271 31.61 10.75 33.01
N LEU A 272 32.11 10.90 31.78
CA LEU A 272 33.49 11.33 31.51
C LEU A 272 33.60 12.86 31.38
N PRO A 273 34.60 13.49 32.02
CA PRO A 273 34.90 14.90 31.78
C PRO A 273 35.46 15.14 30.37
N ASN A 274 35.22 16.33 29.83
CA ASN A 274 35.60 16.74 28.45
C ASN A 274 37.11 16.59 28.12
N TYR A 275 37.98 16.56 29.13
CA TYR A 275 39.43 16.46 28.98
C TYR A 275 39.98 15.05 29.27
N SER A 276 39.13 14.02 29.27
CA SER A 276 39.57 12.65 29.52
C SER A 276 40.59 12.18 28.49
N SER A 277 41.66 11.54 28.97
CA SER A 277 42.67 10.90 28.11
C SER A 277 42.08 9.71 27.36
N ASP A 278 42.58 9.44 26.15
CA ASP A 278 42.11 8.34 25.28
C ASP A 278 42.15 6.98 25.99
N ASP A 279 43.15 6.73 26.86
CA ASP A 279 43.27 5.48 27.63
C ASP A 279 42.16 5.33 28.67
N VAL A 280 41.76 6.43 29.31
CA VAL A 280 40.65 6.45 30.27
C VAL A 280 39.35 6.11 29.55
N VAL A 281 39.13 6.71 28.37
CA VAL A 281 37.96 6.43 27.52
C VAL A 281 37.92 4.97 27.07
N ARG A 282 39.06 4.35 26.74
CA ARG A 282 39.15 2.93 26.36
C ARG A 282 38.80 1.98 27.51
N SER A 283 39.19 2.34 28.73
CA SER A 283 38.90 1.55 29.93
C SER A 283 37.50 1.78 30.50
N TYR A 284 36.78 2.78 30.00
CA TYR A 284 35.47 3.16 30.52
C TYR A 284 34.43 2.04 30.34
N ARG A 285 33.78 1.69 31.45
CA ARG A 285 32.70 0.69 31.50
C ARG A 285 31.69 1.06 32.58
N ASP A 286 30.42 1.20 32.21
CA ASP A 286 29.33 1.38 33.17
C ASP A 286 28.65 0.03 33.47
N GLN A 287 29.25 -0.72 34.41
CA GLN A 287 28.74 -2.03 34.83
C GLN A 287 27.33 -1.93 35.44
N VAL A 288 27.05 -0.84 36.15
CA VAL A 288 25.77 -0.67 36.84
C VAL A 288 24.63 -0.46 35.84
N TRP A 289 24.88 0.26 34.75
CA TRP A 289 23.93 0.37 33.66
C TRP A 289 23.75 -0.95 32.90
N GLU A 290 24.84 -1.67 32.62
CA GLU A 290 24.79 -2.99 31.97
C GLU A 290 23.86 -3.91 32.75
N ASP A 291 24.11 -4.07 34.06
CA ASP A 291 23.36 -4.97 34.95
C ASP A 291 21.86 -4.63 35.01
N ARG A 292 21.51 -3.35 35.01
CA ARG A 292 20.10 -2.90 35.01
C ARG A 292 19.39 -3.17 33.69
N ASN A 293 20.09 -3.08 32.56
CA ASN A 293 19.49 -3.18 31.22
C ASN A 293 19.65 -4.57 30.58
N VAL A 294 20.30 -5.53 31.24
CA VAL A 294 20.48 -6.90 30.72
C VAL A 294 19.16 -7.51 30.24
N SER A 295 18.10 -7.41 31.03
CA SER A 295 16.79 -7.98 30.68
C SER A 295 16.21 -7.36 29.40
N TYR A 296 16.33 -6.05 29.24
CA TYR A 296 15.89 -5.34 28.05
C TYR A 296 16.72 -5.70 26.82
N HIS A 297 18.05 -5.76 26.96
CA HIS A 297 18.94 -6.13 25.86
C HIS A 297 18.74 -7.59 25.42
N ASN A 298 18.44 -8.50 26.35
CA ASN A 298 18.08 -9.87 26.02
C ASN A 298 16.81 -9.93 25.16
N ILE A 299 15.76 -9.18 25.52
CA ILE A 299 14.53 -9.10 24.70
C ILE A 299 14.83 -8.57 23.29
N LEU A 300 15.68 -7.54 23.18
CA LEU A 300 16.07 -6.99 21.87
C LEU A 300 16.83 -8.01 21.01
N ILE A 301 17.76 -8.74 21.62
CA ILE A 301 18.53 -9.78 20.93
C ILE A 301 17.65 -10.95 20.54
N ASP A 302 16.73 -11.37 21.41
CA ASP A 302 15.78 -12.44 21.10
C ASP A 302 14.90 -12.05 19.91
N ARG A 303 14.46 -10.78 19.84
CA ARG A 303 13.77 -10.24 18.67
C ARG A 303 14.63 -10.36 17.41
N VAL A 304 15.86 -9.85 17.42
CA VAL A 304 16.75 -9.93 16.24
C VAL A 304 17.04 -11.39 15.84
N ASN A 305 17.31 -12.24 16.82
CA ASN A 305 17.59 -13.66 16.62
C ASN A 305 16.38 -14.43 16.08
N SER A 306 15.15 -14.06 16.43
CA SER A 306 13.95 -14.67 15.84
C SER A 306 13.83 -14.38 14.34
N ILE A 307 14.20 -13.16 13.90
CA ILE A 307 14.22 -12.77 12.48
C ILE A 307 15.39 -13.46 11.75
N ILE A 308 16.54 -13.61 12.40
CA ILE A 308 17.65 -14.39 11.84
C ILE A 308 17.25 -15.87 11.66
N LYS A 309 16.51 -16.45 12.61
CA LYS A 309 15.98 -17.82 12.48
C LYS A 309 15.02 -17.96 11.31
N SER A 310 14.08 -17.02 11.14
CA SER A 310 13.14 -17.05 10.01
C SER A 310 13.85 -16.86 8.66
N TYR A 311 14.86 -16.00 8.60
CA TYR A 311 15.73 -15.85 7.44
C TYR A 311 16.48 -17.15 7.11
N ASN A 312 17.14 -17.75 8.09
CA ASN A 312 17.92 -18.97 7.92
C ASN A 312 17.08 -20.18 7.45
N ALA A 313 15.78 -20.17 7.73
CA ALA A 313 14.84 -21.20 7.26
C ALA A 313 14.62 -21.15 5.74
N ILE A 314 14.66 -19.96 5.14
CA ILE A 314 14.37 -19.73 3.71
C ILE A 314 15.67 -19.54 2.90
N ALA A 315 16.74 -19.07 3.54
CA ALA A 315 17.99 -18.74 2.88
C ALA A 315 18.80 -19.97 2.42
N PRO A 316 19.45 -19.89 1.25
CA PRO A 316 20.45 -20.87 0.81
C PRO A 316 21.58 -21.03 1.83
N ALA A 317 22.23 -22.19 1.86
CA ALA A 317 23.22 -22.53 2.89
C ALA A 317 24.36 -21.51 3.04
N PHE A 318 24.85 -20.95 1.93
CA PHE A 318 25.93 -19.95 1.94
C PHE A 318 25.49 -18.56 2.43
N SER A 319 24.19 -18.26 2.41
CA SER A 319 23.66 -16.95 2.82
C SER A 319 23.22 -16.92 4.28
N ARG A 320 23.17 -18.07 4.97
CA ARG A 320 22.73 -18.17 6.37
C ARG A 320 23.62 -17.36 7.31
N ARG A 321 23.02 -16.78 8.35
CA ARG A 321 23.70 -15.95 9.37
C ARG A 321 23.74 -16.65 10.73
N GLY A 322 24.80 -16.38 11.49
CA GLY A 322 24.92 -16.81 12.89
C GLY A 322 23.98 -16.01 13.81
N LEU A 323 23.60 -16.61 14.94
CA LEU A 323 22.84 -15.92 15.98
C LEU A 323 23.74 -14.93 16.71
N LEU A 324 23.16 -13.82 17.17
CA LEU A 324 23.86 -12.79 17.93
C LEU A 324 23.87 -13.14 19.42
N VAL A 325 25.00 -12.87 20.07
CA VAL A 325 25.20 -13.03 21.51
C VAL A 325 25.40 -11.66 22.15
N LEU A 326 24.75 -11.42 23.30
CA LEU A 326 24.74 -10.11 23.96
C LEU A 326 26.14 -9.62 24.30
N GLU A 327 26.94 -10.46 24.95
CA GLU A 327 28.28 -10.09 25.41
C GLU A 327 29.19 -9.66 24.25
N THR A 328 29.10 -10.36 23.12
CA THR A 328 29.89 -10.05 21.93
C THR A 328 29.42 -8.74 21.28
N GLU A 329 28.11 -8.52 21.19
CA GLU A 329 27.57 -7.29 20.60
C GLU A 329 27.83 -6.07 21.51
N MET A 330 27.80 -6.24 22.83
CA MET A 330 28.17 -5.18 23.78
C MET A 330 29.66 -4.83 23.72
N LYS A 331 30.54 -5.83 23.54
CA LYS A 331 31.97 -5.59 23.31
C LYS A 331 32.20 -4.83 22.00
N ASN A 332 31.59 -5.29 20.91
CA ASN A 332 31.70 -4.65 19.60
C ASN A 332 31.15 -3.22 19.60
N ALA A 333 30.00 -3.00 20.26
CA ALA A 333 29.39 -1.68 20.38
C ALA A 333 30.27 -0.71 21.18
N ARG A 334 30.99 -1.19 22.22
CA ARG A 334 31.98 -0.38 22.93
C ARG A 334 33.12 0.02 22.01
N GLU A 335 33.73 -0.94 21.32
CA GLU A 335 34.84 -0.70 20.38
C GLU A 335 34.46 0.31 19.29
N GLU A 336 33.25 0.20 18.74
CA GLU A 336 32.73 1.12 17.72
C GLU A 336 32.37 2.51 18.29
N ALA A 337 31.94 2.58 19.56
CA ALA A 337 31.60 3.84 20.23
C ALA A 337 32.85 4.67 20.59
N LEU A 338 34.00 4.04 20.87
CA LEU A 338 35.25 4.73 21.25
C LEU A 338 35.63 5.92 20.35
N PRO A 339 35.77 5.77 19.02
CA PRO A 339 36.14 6.90 18.16
C PRO A 339 35.11 8.02 18.19
N VAL A 340 33.83 7.70 18.34
CA VAL A 340 32.74 8.69 18.44
C VAL A 340 32.82 9.46 19.75
N ILE A 341 33.10 8.78 20.87
CA ILE A 341 33.25 9.40 22.19
C ILE A 341 34.46 10.33 22.19
N ILE A 342 35.63 9.86 21.75
CA ILE A 342 36.87 10.66 21.69
C ILE A 342 36.66 11.92 20.83
N ASN A 343 36.04 11.77 19.66
CA ASN A 343 35.74 12.89 18.78
C ASN A 343 34.79 13.91 19.44
N ARG A 344 33.73 13.43 20.11
CA ARG A 344 32.77 14.30 20.82
C ARG A 344 33.37 14.99 22.05
N LEU A 345 34.25 14.34 22.80
CA LEU A 345 34.95 14.95 23.94
C LEU A 345 35.94 16.02 23.48
N ARG A 346 36.65 15.77 22.37
CA ARG A 346 37.59 16.74 21.75
C ARG A 346 36.88 17.93 21.12
N HIS A 347 35.67 17.72 20.60
CA HIS A 347 34.82 18.75 19.99
C HIS A 347 33.47 18.86 20.73
N PRO A 348 33.47 19.33 22.00
CA PRO A 348 32.29 19.33 22.87
C PRO A 348 31.17 20.26 22.36
N ARG A 349 31.47 21.14 21.40
CA ARG A 349 30.50 21.97 20.67
C ARG A 349 30.90 22.14 19.21
N ALA A 350 30.43 21.23 18.39
CA ALA A 350 29.49 21.64 17.36
C ALA A 350 28.27 20.74 17.47
N THR A 351 27.41 21.00 18.46
CA THR A 351 25.99 20.92 18.16
C THR A 351 25.76 21.93 17.03
N SER A 352 26.05 21.53 15.79
CA SER A 352 25.19 21.99 14.73
C SER A 352 23.81 21.59 15.25
N LYS A 353 23.03 22.56 15.74
CA LYS A 353 21.59 22.56 15.46
C LYS A 353 21.53 21.94 14.07
N PRO A 354 20.84 20.80 13.84
CA PRO A 354 20.77 20.22 12.50
C PRO A 354 20.48 21.42 11.63
N ALA A 355 21.43 21.80 10.76
CA ALA A 355 21.38 23.09 10.09
C ALA A 355 19.95 23.14 9.60
N LYS A 356 19.15 24.13 10.07
CA LYS A 356 17.76 24.24 9.63
C LYS A 356 17.95 24.18 8.13
N GLN A 357 17.59 23.04 7.53
CA GLN A 357 17.34 23.01 6.13
C GLN A 357 16.16 23.95 6.14
N ASP A 358 16.43 25.21 5.81
CA ASP A 358 15.44 26.11 5.32
C ASP A 358 14.95 25.40 4.07
N LYS A 359 14.09 24.39 4.29
CA LYS A 359 13.04 24.04 3.38
C LYS A 359 12.28 25.35 3.33
N LYS A 360 12.75 26.27 2.46
CA LYS A 360 11.93 27.35 1.94
C LYS A 360 10.60 26.65 1.72
N PRO A 361 9.49 27.06 2.36
CA PRO A 361 8.21 26.47 2.06
C PRO A 361 8.12 26.57 0.55
N SER A 362 8.11 25.42 -0.14
CA SER A 362 8.05 25.36 -1.59
C SER A 362 6.62 25.71 -1.97
N THR A 363 6.21 26.93 -1.62
CA THR A 363 5.02 27.55 -2.14
C THR A 363 5.34 27.78 -3.62
N LEU A 364 4.49 27.23 -4.47
CA LEU A 364 4.57 27.29 -5.94
C LEU A 364 4.94 28.71 -6.46
N ILE A 365 4.51 29.73 -5.74
CA ILE A 365 4.73 31.16 -5.99
C ILE A 365 6.23 31.54 -5.97
N GLY A 366 7.04 30.95 -5.08
CA GLY A 366 8.47 31.24 -5.00
C GLY A 366 9.26 30.71 -6.20
N ARG A 367 8.82 29.58 -6.77
CA ARG A 367 9.46 28.94 -7.94
C ARG A 367 9.12 29.66 -9.24
N ILE A 368 7.95 30.30 -9.32
CA ILE A 368 7.51 31.09 -10.48
C ILE A 368 8.29 32.42 -10.56
N ARG A 369 8.62 33.03 -9.42
CA ARG A 369 9.40 34.28 -9.38
C ARG A 369 10.87 34.10 -9.78
N GLU A 370 11.46 32.91 -9.53
CA GLU A 370 12.83 32.59 -10.01
C GLU A 370 12.87 32.21 -11.50
N LEU A 371 11.75 31.73 -12.09
CA LEU A 371 11.65 31.38 -13.51
C LEU A 371 11.28 32.56 -14.42
N PHE A 372 10.65 33.61 -13.88
CA PHE A 372 10.30 34.82 -14.62
C PHE A 372 10.78 36.08 -13.89
N GLY A 373 12.01 36.52 -14.18
CA GLY A 373 12.40 37.91 -13.96
C GLY A 373 13.65 38.16 -13.11
N GLY A 374 14.81 37.82 -13.66
CA GLY A 374 16.05 38.58 -13.46
C GLY A 374 16.30 39.43 -14.69
N VAL A 375 15.56 40.55 -14.81
CA VAL A 375 15.89 41.64 -15.72
C VAL A 375 16.22 42.82 -14.83
N ASN A 376 17.50 43.18 -14.78
CA ASN A 376 17.92 44.57 -14.69
C ASN A 376 18.38 44.97 -16.08
#